data_AF-X0XTG1-F1
#
_entry.id   AF-X0XTG1-F1
#
_cell.length_a   1.000
_cell.length_b   1.000
_cell.length_c   1.000
_cell.angle_alpha   90.00
_cell.angle_beta   90.00
_cell.angle_gamma   90.00
#
_symmetry.space_group_name_H-M   'P 1'
#
loop_
_entity.id
_entity.type
_entity.pdbx_description
1 polymer ?
#
loop_
_entity_poly.entity_id
_entity_poly.type
_entity_poly.pdbx_seq_one_letter_code
_entity_poly.pdbx_strand_id
1 'polypeptide(L)'
;MTQKARGSYFDKSERQETWSGIPVKPVYTPKDVRGIKYRRIADPGQYPFTRGIYEDMYRGRLWSRRQITGCSTPRLTNERLKYLISQGETAINVICDQPTQIQIDSDHPWAEGSVGRAGVP
;
A
#
# COMPACT_ATOMS: atom_id res chain seq x y z
N MET A 1 3.21 21.56 -27.05
CA MET A 1 2.70 20.23 -26.62
C MET A 1 1.83 20.37 -25.36
N THR A 2 0.76 21.18 -25.38
CA THR A 2 0.12 21.59 -24.10
C THR A 2 -1.39 21.81 -24.15
N GLN A 3 -2.07 21.40 -25.23
CA GLN A 3 -3.53 21.53 -25.36
C GLN A 3 -4.27 20.19 -25.21
N LYS A 4 -3.59 19.06 -25.46
CA LYS A 4 -4.20 17.72 -25.49
C LYS A 4 -4.52 17.14 -24.09
N ALA A 5 -3.79 17.57 -23.04
CA ALA A 5 -3.95 17.01 -21.69
C ALA A 5 -5.17 17.54 -20.93
N ARG A 6 -5.76 18.69 -21.33
CA ARG A 6 -6.92 19.27 -20.64
C ARG A 6 -8.25 18.62 -21.04
N GLY A 7 -8.36 18.10 -22.26
CA GLY A 7 -9.56 17.41 -22.76
C GLY A 7 -9.70 15.98 -22.22
N SER A 8 -8.58 15.27 -22.08
CA SER A 8 -8.57 13.85 -21.71
C SER A 8 -9.11 13.53 -20.31
N TYR A 9 -9.25 14.54 -19.43
CA TYR A 9 -9.85 14.36 -18.11
C TYR A 9 -11.37 14.11 -18.19
N PHE A 10 -12.04 14.62 -19.24
CA PHE A 10 -13.49 14.47 -19.43
C PHE A 10 -13.85 13.38 -20.44
N ASP A 11 -12.85 12.77 -21.09
CA ASP A 11 -13.08 11.69 -22.04
C ASP A 11 -13.57 10.43 -21.32
N LYS A 12 -14.60 9.80 -21.89
CA LYS A 12 -15.06 8.50 -21.39
C LYS A 12 -13.98 7.46 -21.61
N SER A 13 -13.71 6.64 -20.60
CA SER A 13 -12.81 5.51 -20.76
C SER A 13 -13.41 4.50 -21.74
N GLU A 14 -12.77 4.31 -22.89
CA GLU A 14 -13.12 3.27 -23.86
C GLU A 14 -12.45 1.92 -23.52
N ARG A 15 -11.69 1.86 -22.43
CA ARG A 15 -10.89 0.70 -22.11
C ARG A 15 -11.77 -0.46 -21.63
N GLN A 16 -11.71 -1.57 -22.36
CA GLN A 16 -12.44 -2.81 -22.07
C GLN A 16 -11.58 -3.87 -21.37
N GLU A 17 -10.45 -3.46 -20.81
CA GLU A 17 -9.53 -4.32 -20.08
C GLU A 17 -8.98 -3.60 -18.83
N THR A 18 -8.52 -4.36 -17.85
CA THR A 18 -7.78 -3.80 -16.71
C THR A 18 -6.38 -3.35 -17.13
N TRP A 19 -5.67 -2.62 -16.27
CA TRP A 19 -4.25 -2.31 -16.47
C TRP A 19 -3.36 -3.55 -16.58
N SER A 20 -3.84 -4.71 -16.14
CA SER A 20 -3.15 -6.00 -16.25
C SER A 20 -3.56 -6.81 -17.48
N GLY A 21 -4.32 -6.24 -18.42
CA GLY A 21 -4.75 -6.91 -19.66
C GLY A 21 -5.89 -7.91 -19.50
N ILE A 22 -6.61 -7.88 -18.36
CA ILE A 22 -7.78 -8.76 -18.14
C ILE A 22 -9.00 -8.12 -18.80
N PRO A 23 -9.68 -8.77 -19.77
CA PRO A 23 -10.89 -8.23 -20.38
C PRO A 23 -12.02 -8.04 -19.36
N VAL A 24 -12.70 -6.89 -19.44
CA VAL A 24 -13.80 -6.51 -18.53
C VAL A 24 -15.09 -6.36 -19.34
N LYS A 25 -16.11 -7.14 -18.97
CA LYS A 25 -17.44 -7.02 -19.57
C LYS A 25 -18.15 -5.78 -19.02
N PRO A 26 -19.02 -5.11 -19.79
CA PRO A 26 -19.83 -3.99 -19.29
C PRO A 26 -20.75 -4.38 -18.12
N VAL A 27 -21.24 -5.63 -18.11
CA VAL A 27 -22.11 -6.18 -17.07
C VAL A 27 -21.74 -7.64 -16.82
N TYR A 28 -21.66 -8.02 -15.55
CA TYR A 28 -21.53 -9.41 -15.11
C TYR A 28 -22.87 -9.89 -14.53
N THR A 29 -23.24 -11.13 -14.85
CA THR A 29 -24.51 -11.75 -14.47
C THR A 29 -24.26 -13.03 -13.70
N PRO A 30 -25.28 -13.65 -13.08
CA PRO A 30 -25.13 -14.97 -12.48
C PRO A 30 -24.57 -16.02 -13.44
N LYS A 31 -24.73 -15.85 -14.77
CA LYS A 31 -24.18 -16.75 -15.79
C LYS A 31 -22.65 -16.82 -15.79
N ASP A 32 -22.00 -15.72 -15.40
CA ASP A 32 -20.54 -15.55 -15.46
C ASP A 32 -19.82 -16.24 -14.28
N VAL A 33 -20.53 -16.58 -13.22
CA VAL A 33 -19.98 -17.24 -12.02
C VAL A 33 -20.38 -18.71 -11.86
N ARG A 34 -21.21 -19.25 -12.76
CA ARG A 34 -21.72 -20.64 -12.66
C ARG A 34 -20.65 -21.72 -12.57
N GLY A 35 -19.46 -21.48 -13.15
CA GLY A 35 -18.34 -22.42 -13.12
C GLY A 35 -17.49 -22.36 -11.85
N ILE A 36 -17.73 -21.40 -10.96
CA ILE A 36 -16.92 -21.21 -9.76
C ILE A 36 -17.37 -22.22 -8.69
N LYS A 37 -16.50 -23.19 -8.42
CA LYS A 37 -16.71 -24.20 -7.37
C LYS A 37 -16.45 -23.58 -5.99
N TYR A 38 -17.33 -23.83 -5.03
CA TYR A 38 -17.18 -23.33 -3.65
C TYR A 38 -15.82 -23.67 -3.02
N ARG A 39 -15.24 -24.85 -3.29
CA ARG A 39 -13.89 -25.23 -2.83
C ARG A 39 -12.75 -24.26 -3.24
N ARG A 40 -12.96 -23.43 -4.27
CA ARG A 40 -12.01 -22.40 -4.72
C ARG A 40 -12.19 -21.06 -3.99
N ILE A 41 -13.27 -20.93 -3.23
CA ILE A 41 -13.62 -19.75 -2.44
C ILE A 41 -13.40 -20.08 -0.95
N ALA A 42 -13.97 -21.19 -0.50
CA ALA A 42 -13.98 -21.70 0.88
C ALA A 42 -14.57 -20.69 1.89
N ASP A 43 -14.63 -21.10 3.15
CA ASP A 43 -14.91 -20.22 4.27
C ASP A 43 -13.67 -19.38 4.65
N PRO A 44 -13.84 -18.20 5.26
CA PRO A 44 -12.71 -17.43 5.79
C PRO A 44 -11.90 -18.28 6.80
N GLY A 45 -10.58 -18.12 6.82
CA GLY A 45 -9.69 -18.92 7.66
C GLY A 45 -9.41 -20.34 7.16
N GLN A 46 -10.00 -20.74 6.02
CA GLN A 46 -9.79 -22.06 5.42
C GLN A 46 -9.10 -21.94 4.05
N TYR A 47 -8.23 -22.88 3.70
CA TYR A 47 -7.60 -22.93 2.38
C TYR A 47 -8.68 -22.96 1.28
N PRO A 48 -8.56 -22.18 0.18
CA PRO A 48 -7.40 -21.41 -0.27
C PRO A 48 -7.39 -19.94 0.20
N PHE A 49 -8.08 -19.62 1.29
CA PHE A 49 -8.11 -18.30 1.94
C PHE A 49 -8.64 -17.16 1.05
N THR A 50 -9.42 -17.48 0.01
CA THR A 50 -9.97 -16.47 -0.91
C THR A 50 -10.86 -15.46 -0.19
N ARG A 51 -11.50 -15.87 0.92
CA ARG A 51 -12.32 -14.99 1.76
C ARG A 51 -11.57 -14.40 2.97
N GLY A 52 -10.26 -14.62 3.08
CA GLY A 52 -9.42 -14.12 4.18
C GLY A 52 -8.71 -15.24 4.95
N ILE A 53 -7.60 -14.87 5.60
CA ILE A 53 -6.72 -15.79 6.35
C ILE A 53 -7.19 -16.06 7.79
N TYR A 54 -8.11 -15.26 8.32
CA TYR A 54 -8.70 -15.42 9.66
C TYR A 54 -10.20 -15.71 9.53
N GLU A 55 -10.76 -16.49 10.45
CA GLU A 55 -12.18 -16.91 10.40
C GLU A 55 -13.15 -15.73 10.63
N ASP A 56 -12.80 -14.81 11.53
CA ASP A 56 -13.61 -13.66 11.92
C ASP A 56 -13.11 -12.34 11.33
N MET A 57 -11.93 -12.33 10.69
CA MET A 57 -11.31 -11.18 10.03
C MET A 57 -11.42 -9.90 10.90
N TYR A 58 -12.00 -8.84 10.34
CA TYR A 58 -12.11 -7.54 11.00
C TYR A 58 -13.23 -7.47 12.05
N ARG A 59 -14.01 -8.55 12.25
CA ARG A 59 -14.89 -8.67 13.41
C ARG A 59 -14.12 -9.10 14.66
N GLY A 60 -13.03 -9.85 14.48
CA GLY A 60 -12.11 -10.22 15.56
C GLY A 60 -11.08 -9.13 15.84
N ARG A 61 -10.33 -8.74 14.80
CA ARG A 61 -9.29 -7.71 14.90
C ARG A 61 -9.24 -6.84 13.65
N LEU A 62 -9.36 -5.52 13.82
CA LEU A 62 -9.17 -4.57 12.72
C LEU A 62 -7.75 -4.67 12.13
N TRP A 63 -7.61 -4.27 10.87
CA TRP A 63 -6.29 -4.15 10.25
C TRP A 63 -5.41 -3.15 11.00
N SER A 64 -4.09 -3.35 10.93
CA SER A 64 -3.14 -2.41 11.52
C SER A 64 -3.16 -1.08 10.76
N ARG A 65 -3.41 0.01 11.48
CA ARG A 65 -3.13 1.37 10.98
C ARG A 65 -1.62 1.59 11.07
N ARG A 66 -0.98 1.74 9.90
CA ARG A 66 0.48 1.70 9.70
C ARG A 66 0.97 2.75 8.70
N GLN A 67 0.96 4.01 9.10
CA GLN A 67 1.56 5.15 8.42
C GLN A 67 3.09 5.03 8.34
N ILE A 68 3.60 5.25 7.13
CA ILE A 68 5.04 5.36 6.90
C ILE A 68 5.55 6.62 7.60
N THR A 69 6.54 6.45 8.46
CA THR A 69 7.15 7.53 9.23
C THR A 69 8.67 7.47 9.11
N GLY A 70 9.35 8.60 9.10
CA GLY A 70 10.80 8.66 8.98
C GLY A 70 11.16 9.98 8.35
N CYS A 71 11.69 10.90 9.14
CA CYS A 71 12.15 12.17 8.62
C CYS A 71 13.23 12.77 9.52
N SER A 72 14.22 13.39 8.88
CA SER A 72 15.24 14.22 9.50
C SER A 72 16.12 13.46 10.49
N THR A 73 15.78 13.42 11.78
CA THR A 73 16.62 12.84 12.84
C THR A 73 15.87 11.77 13.62
N PRO A 74 16.57 10.85 14.30
CA PRO A 74 15.95 9.87 15.18
C PRO A 74 15.05 10.51 16.25
N ARG A 75 15.43 11.68 16.77
CA ARG A 75 14.62 12.42 17.77
C ARG A 75 13.28 12.89 17.18
N LEU A 76 13.31 13.57 16.04
CA LEU A 76 12.09 14.06 15.39
C LEU A 76 11.21 12.91 14.89
N THR A 77 11.82 11.84 14.39
CA THR A 77 11.10 10.61 14.03
C THR A 77 10.41 10.00 15.26
N ASN A 78 11.07 9.94 16.42
CA ASN A 78 10.47 9.45 17.65
C ASN A 78 9.28 10.30 18.12
N GLU A 79 9.42 11.63 18.09
CA GLU A 79 8.34 12.56 18.42
C GLU A 79 7.13 12.37 17.48
N ARG A 80 7.39 12.20 16.19
CA ARG A 80 6.34 11.92 15.20
C ARG A 80 5.65 10.57 15.45
N LEU A 81 6.40 9.52 15.78
CA LEU A 81 5.85 8.21 16.10
C LEU A 81 4.93 8.28 17.33
N LYS A 82 5.36 8.94 18.41
CA LYS A 82 4.54 9.16 19.60
C LYS A 82 3.26 9.92 19.28
N TYR A 83 3.36 10.96 18.45
CA TYR A 83 2.20 11.69 17.96
C TYR A 83 1.24 10.76 17.20
N LEU A 84 1.72 9.98 16.23
CA LEU A 84 0.86 9.08 15.46
C LEU A 84 0.18 8.01 16.32
N ILE A 85 0.91 7.44 17.29
CA ILE A 85 0.34 6.51 18.29
C ILE A 85 -0.78 7.19 19.08
N SER A 86 -0.59 8.45 19.50
CA SER A 86 -1.65 9.22 20.16
C SER A 86 -2.88 9.47 19.28
N GLN A 87 -2.70 9.49 17.95
CA GLN A 87 -3.78 9.61 16.97
C GLN A 87 -4.42 8.25 16.59
N GLY A 88 -4.04 7.18 17.29
CA GLY A 88 -4.62 5.84 17.12
C GLY A 88 -3.84 4.94 16.16
N GLU A 89 -2.63 5.31 15.74
CA GLU A 89 -1.76 4.37 15.03
C GLU A 89 -1.58 3.08 15.86
N THR A 90 -1.68 1.91 15.21
CA THR A 90 -1.63 0.61 15.91
C THR A 90 -0.41 -0.24 15.53
N ALA A 91 0.44 0.24 14.63
CA ALA A 91 1.69 -0.41 14.26
C ALA A 91 2.71 0.62 13.76
N ILE A 92 3.99 0.44 14.12
CA ILE A 92 5.06 1.35 13.71
C ILE A 92 5.63 0.94 12.35
N ASN A 93 5.87 1.91 11.47
CA ASN A 93 6.58 1.73 10.22
C ASN A 93 7.60 2.85 10.03
N VAL A 94 8.88 2.48 10.04
CA VAL A 94 9.97 3.43 9.91
C VAL A 94 10.67 3.20 8.57
N ILE A 95 10.85 4.27 7.80
CA ILE A 95 11.71 4.27 6.62
C ILE A 95 13.03 4.95 6.94
N CYS A 96 14.11 4.32 6.51
CA CYS A 96 15.45 4.89 6.62
C CYS A 96 15.75 5.79 5.43
N ASP A 97 16.73 6.68 5.60
CA ASP A 97 17.25 7.50 4.52
C ASP A 97 18.02 6.66 3.47
N GLN A 98 18.43 7.31 2.39
CA GLN A 98 19.12 6.62 1.29
C GLN A 98 20.47 6.03 1.71
N PRO A 99 21.37 6.74 2.44
CA PRO A 99 22.61 6.17 2.97
C PRO A 99 22.40 4.86 3.71
N THR A 100 21.46 4.81 4.65
CA THR A 100 21.15 3.62 5.43
C THR A 100 20.56 2.51 4.57
N GLN A 101 19.74 2.84 3.56
CA GLN A 101 19.21 1.85 2.59
C GLN A 101 20.31 1.20 1.74
N ILE A 102 21.38 1.95 1.40
CA ILE A 102 22.52 1.43 0.64
C ILE A 102 23.70 1.02 1.53
N GLN A 103 23.50 0.99 2.86
CA GLN A 103 24.46 0.50 3.86
C GLN A 103 25.78 1.29 3.90
N ILE A 104 25.71 2.62 3.79
CA ILE A 104 26.85 3.50 4.03
C ILE A 104 26.57 4.40 5.23
N ASP A 105 27.62 4.73 5.99
CA ASP A 105 27.53 5.64 7.11
C ASP A 105 27.26 7.08 6.66
N SER A 106 26.70 7.89 7.56
CA SER A 106 26.32 9.28 7.27
C SER A 106 27.51 10.19 6.95
N ASP A 107 28.73 9.81 7.32
CA ASP A 107 29.97 10.52 7.01
C ASP A 107 30.67 10.04 5.73
N HIS A 108 30.11 9.01 5.06
CA HIS A 108 30.61 8.56 3.77
C HIS A 108 30.42 9.65 2.70
N PRO A 109 31.40 9.93 1.81
CA PRO A 109 31.29 11.00 0.80
C PRO A 109 30.04 10.91 -0.09
N TRP A 110 29.53 9.71 -0.36
CA TRP A 110 28.29 9.52 -1.14
C TRP A 110 27.00 9.74 -0.34
N ALA A 111 27.08 9.90 0.97
CA ALA A 111 25.94 10.20 1.83
C ALA A 111 25.59 11.70 1.82
N GLU A 112 26.52 12.55 1.39
CA GLU A 112 26.38 14.01 1.40
C GLU A 112 25.08 14.46 0.71
N GLY A 113 24.27 15.23 1.42
CA GLY A 113 23.00 15.74 0.91
C GLY A 113 21.82 14.75 0.93
N SER A 114 22.04 13.48 1.27
CA SER A 114 20.98 12.46 1.36
C SER A 114 20.67 12.03 2.80
N VAL A 115 21.56 12.30 3.76
CA VAL A 115 21.35 12.01 5.20
C VAL A 115 20.06 12.66 5.70
N GLY A 116 19.15 11.86 6.24
CA GLY A 116 17.91 12.29 6.87
C GLY A 116 16.86 12.89 5.94
N ARG A 117 17.06 12.86 4.61
CA ARG A 117 16.14 13.49 3.64
C ARG A 117 14.92 12.62 3.32
N ALA A 118 15.17 11.38 2.92
CA ALA A 118 14.12 10.45 2.51
C ALA A 118 13.54 9.65 3.69
N GLY A 119 14.21 9.67 4.84
CA GLY A 119 13.87 8.86 6.01
C GLY A 119 14.72 9.27 7.21
N VAL A 120 14.73 8.43 8.24
CA VAL A 120 15.64 8.60 9.38
C VAL A 120 17.03 8.02 9.04
N PRO A 121 18.14 8.68 9.39
CA PRO A 121 19.48 8.08 9.31
C PRO A 121 19.58 6.83 10.19
#